data_AF-A0A9W6ZZT5-F1
#
_entry.id   AF-A0A9W6ZZT5-F1
#
_cell.length_a   1.000
_cell.length_b   1.000
_cell.length_c   1.000
_cell.angle_alpha   90.00
_cell.angle_beta   90.00
_cell.angle_gamma   90.00
#
_symmetry.space_group_name_H-M   'P 1'
#
loop_
_entity.id
_entity.type
_entity.pdbx_description
1 polymer ?
#
loop_
_entity_poly.entity_id
_entity_poly.type
_entity_poly.pdbx_seq_one_letter_code
_entity_poly.pdbx_strand_id
1 'polypeptide(L)'
;MKKKAEELAVDAGYVLLITFRILFVPVEFCFIPVSRFFLACVDLYILRGCASIFRCIDGRLCRCVDLRYVDPEFPATASSVNSKHPEGKFYAWMRAYDLALAKGNEAAYLFSDGVSAGDLCQGGLGDCWLISAIAALAEYPGLIQRIFLTKETSPLGRYSLRLFDITEEGGKGKFVNVTVDDRLPCKCDGGFPKLMYLSMDDSGEIWPLLVEKALAKWAGSYENLDGGHCAWALATLTGWETESYVKFGKDNHFTKCKLEPDKEDPRNPHSISFKSTRDTLEADELFKLLQESDSKDYVMTCATNSGKDTVEESAQGIVQGHAYTLIGAFEVGKHRLVQLRNPWGSFEWTGSWSDKHENWDKFPEVKKKLKPTFADDGIFYIAYEDFLQNYRKVDICKRNVNAYTDLYLNVDEKDGCPGPTKSCVLGCGKYFAGDGYRLGCGREVHEGDDLRKRWWARSVSYLIKDFKAKRANRQAEQGRAQPVTRV
;
A
#
# COMPACT_ATOMS: atom_id res chain seq x y z
N MET A 1 -83.40 0.74 -1.71
CA MET A 1 -82.88 -0.38 -2.54
C MET A 1 -81.76 0.06 -3.48
N LYS A 2 -81.92 1.14 -4.27
CA LYS A 2 -80.89 1.66 -5.20
C LYS A 2 -79.52 1.94 -4.55
N LYS A 3 -79.52 2.65 -3.40
CA LYS A 3 -78.30 2.95 -2.62
C LYS A 3 -77.54 1.71 -2.12
N LYS A 4 -78.27 0.65 -1.73
CA LYS A 4 -77.69 -0.60 -1.23
C LYS A 4 -77.07 -1.44 -2.36
N ALA A 5 -77.60 -1.33 -3.58
CA ALA A 5 -77.05 -1.98 -4.77
C ALA A 5 -75.78 -1.28 -5.28
N GLU A 6 -75.70 0.05 -5.15
CA GLU A 6 -74.51 0.84 -5.47
C GLU A 6 -73.35 0.57 -4.50
N GLU A 7 -73.63 0.46 -3.19
CA GLU A 7 -72.62 0.07 -2.19
C GLU A 7 -72.07 -1.36 -2.44
N LEU A 8 -72.95 -2.33 -2.75
CA LEU A 8 -72.55 -3.71 -3.08
C LEU A 8 -71.72 -3.81 -4.37
N ALA A 9 -71.97 -2.95 -5.36
CA ALA A 9 -71.20 -2.92 -6.61
C ALA A 9 -69.80 -2.32 -6.41
N VAL A 10 -69.66 -1.33 -5.53
CA VAL A 10 -68.35 -0.75 -5.16
C VAL A 10 -67.53 -1.76 -4.38
N ASP A 11 -68.12 -2.47 -3.41
CA ASP A 11 -67.43 -3.52 -2.65
C ASP A 11 -67.02 -4.70 -3.53
N ALA A 12 -67.87 -5.14 -4.48
CA ALA A 12 -67.51 -6.19 -5.42
C ALA A 12 -66.36 -5.78 -6.36
N GLY A 13 -66.33 -4.51 -6.80
CA GLY A 13 -65.24 -3.94 -7.58
C GLY A 13 -63.92 -3.89 -6.81
N TYR A 14 -63.96 -3.51 -5.54
CA TYR A 14 -62.77 -3.50 -4.66
C TYR A 14 -62.25 -4.91 -4.40
N VAL A 15 -63.13 -5.87 -4.14
CA VAL A 15 -62.76 -7.28 -3.96
C VAL A 15 -62.13 -7.83 -5.24
N LEU A 16 -62.67 -7.52 -6.42
CA LEU A 16 -62.09 -7.97 -7.69
C LEU A 16 -60.69 -7.39 -7.92
N LEU A 17 -60.48 -6.11 -7.61
CA LEU A 17 -59.20 -5.40 -7.78
C LEU A 17 -58.13 -5.88 -6.80
N ILE A 18 -58.52 -6.17 -5.55
CA ILE A 18 -57.66 -6.78 -4.54
C ILE A 18 -57.29 -8.21 -4.94
N THR A 19 -58.27 -9.00 -5.42
CA THR A 19 -58.03 -10.39 -5.87
C THR A 19 -57.10 -10.42 -7.09
N PHE A 20 -57.27 -9.49 -8.04
CA PHE A 20 -56.40 -9.35 -9.21
C PHE A 20 -54.97 -8.95 -8.79
N ARG A 21 -54.82 -8.02 -7.84
CA ARG A 21 -53.50 -7.67 -7.30
C ARG A 21 -52.86 -8.82 -6.53
N ILE A 22 -53.60 -9.57 -5.71
CA ILE A 22 -53.04 -10.71 -4.96
C ILE A 22 -52.60 -11.85 -5.90
N LEU A 23 -53.30 -12.06 -7.01
CA LEU A 23 -52.96 -13.09 -8.01
C LEU A 23 -51.77 -12.70 -8.90
N PHE A 24 -51.66 -11.42 -9.29
CA PHE A 24 -50.63 -10.98 -10.25
C PHE A 24 -49.38 -10.35 -9.61
N VAL A 25 -49.46 -9.86 -8.37
CA VAL A 25 -48.28 -9.33 -7.64
C VAL A 25 -47.17 -10.37 -7.47
N PRO A 26 -47.43 -11.66 -7.17
CA PRO A 26 -46.37 -12.67 -7.13
C PRO A 26 -45.69 -12.89 -8.49
N VAL A 27 -46.46 -12.80 -9.59
CA VAL A 27 -45.94 -12.92 -10.96
C VAL A 27 -45.08 -11.71 -11.30
N GLU A 28 -45.51 -10.49 -10.98
CA GLU A 28 -44.69 -9.28 -11.15
C GLU A 28 -43.44 -9.29 -10.26
N PHE A 29 -43.55 -9.75 -9.01
CA PHE A 29 -42.41 -9.89 -8.09
C PHE A 29 -41.41 -10.98 -8.49
N CYS A 30 -41.79 -11.95 -9.33
CA CYS A 30 -40.84 -12.91 -9.91
C CYS A 30 -40.31 -12.42 -11.26
N PHE A 31 -41.14 -11.77 -12.08
CA PHE A 31 -40.77 -11.34 -13.42
C PHE A 31 -39.85 -10.11 -13.41
N ILE A 32 -40.06 -9.15 -12.50
CA ILE A 32 -39.23 -7.95 -12.42
C ILE A 32 -37.80 -8.29 -11.98
N PRO A 33 -37.55 -9.14 -10.95
CA PRO A 33 -36.19 -9.50 -10.59
C PRO A 33 -35.51 -10.38 -11.64
N VAL A 34 -36.22 -11.32 -12.28
CA VAL A 34 -35.64 -12.15 -13.33
C VAL A 34 -35.33 -11.30 -14.58
N SER A 35 -36.24 -10.46 -15.04
CA SER A 35 -35.98 -9.60 -16.20
C SER A 35 -34.94 -8.52 -15.94
N ARG A 36 -34.84 -7.96 -14.72
CA ARG A 36 -33.88 -6.89 -14.42
C ARG A 36 -32.54 -7.36 -13.86
N PHE A 37 -32.49 -8.48 -13.13
CA PHE A 37 -31.25 -9.01 -12.56
C PHE A 37 -30.75 -10.24 -13.30
N PHE A 38 -31.61 -11.18 -13.68
CA PHE A 38 -31.14 -12.38 -14.39
C PHE A 38 -30.71 -12.06 -15.82
N LEU A 39 -31.50 -11.28 -16.59
CA LEU A 39 -31.06 -10.86 -17.93
C LEU A 39 -29.85 -9.92 -17.88
N ALA A 40 -29.78 -8.98 -16.93
CA ALA A 40 -28.59 -8.15 -16.76
C ALA A 40 -27.34 -8.96 -16.37
N CYS A 41 -27.51 -9.99 -15.54
CA CYS A 41 -26.44 -10.92 -15.20
C CYS A 41 -26.06 -11.83 -16.39
N VAL A 42 -27.02 -12.30 -17.18
CA VAL A 42 -26.78 -13.08 -18.40
C VAL A 42 -26.10 -12.22 -19.46
N ASP A 43 -26.51 -10.97 -19.65
CA ASP A 43 -25.83 -10.01 -20.52
C ASP A 43 -24.41 -9.73 -20.03
N LEU A 44 -24.19 -9.59 -18.72
CA LEU A 44 -22.86 -9.48 -18.13
C LEU A 44 -22.01 -10.75 -18.28
N TYR A 45 -22.62 -11.94 -18.22
CA TYR A 45 -21.94 -13.22 -18.40
C TYR A 45 -21.69 -13.55 -19.87
N ILE A 46 -22.55 -13.11 -20.78
CA ILE A 46 -22.33 -13.17 -22.23
C ILE A 46 -21.29 -12.14 -22.61
N LEU A 47 -21.33 -10.91 -22.08
CA LEU A 47 -20.27 -9.91 -22.25
C LEU A 47 -18.94 -10.37 -21.66
N ARG A 48 -18.93 -11.04 -20.50
CA ARG A 48 -17.72 -11.63 -19.92
C ARG A 48 -17.26 -12.89 -20.64
N GLY A 49 -18.16 -13.72 -21.13
CA GLY A 49 -17.90 -14.92 -21.92
C GLY A 49 -17.33 -14.54 -23.28
N CYS A 50 -17.94 -13.58 -23.96
CA CYS A 50 -17.41 -12.91 -25.14
C CYS A 50 -16.07 -12.23 -24.82
N ALA A 51 -15.92 -11.51 -23.69
CA ALA A 51 -14.63 -10.94 -23.29
C ALA A 51 -13.56 -12.01 -22.97
N SER A 52 -13.96 -13.22 -22.55
CA SER A 52 -13.06 -14.36 -22.28
C SER A 52 -12.65 -15.09 -23.56
N ILE A 53 -13.58 -15.21 -24.51
CA ILE A 53 -13.33 -15.70 -25.88
C ILE A 53 -12.47 -14.68 -26.64
N PHE A 54 -12.76 -13.38 -26.48
CA PHE A 54 -11.89 -12.31 -26.93
C PHE A 54 -10.54 -12.42 -26.23
N ARG A 55 -10.41 -12.60 -24.91
CA ARG A 55 -9.12 -12.83 -24.21
C ARG A 55 -8.30 -14.01 -24.76
N CYS A 56 -8.93 -15.10 -25.17
CA CYS A 56 -8.25 -16.23 -25.83
C CYS A 56 -7.73 -15.86 -27.23
N ILE A 57 -8.40 -14.94 -27.92
CA ILE A 57 -7.97 -14.37 -29.21
C ILE A 57 -6.98 -13.20 -28.97
N ASP A 58 -7.09 -12.50 -27.85
CA ASP A 58 -6.40 -11.27 -27.45
C ASP A 58 -4.93 -11.51 -27.09
N GLY A 59 -4.59 -12.68 -26.55
CA GLY A 59 -3.18 -13.05 -26.37
C GLY A 59 -2.37 -13.06 -27.68
N ARG A 60 -3.04 -13.17 -28.83
CA ARG A 60 -2.43 -13.05 -30.18
C ARG A 60 -2.79 -11.75 -30.89
N LEU A 61 -3.98 -11.17 -30.67
CA LEU A 61 -4.42 -9.92 -31.31
C LEU A 61 -3.90 -8.63 -30.64
N CYS A 62 -3.63 -8.62 -29.32
CA CYS A 62 -2.99 -7.47 -28.64
C CYS A 62 -1.60 -7.13 -29.18
N ARG A 63 -0.97 -8.02 -29.96
CA ARG A 63 0.30 -7.72 -30.65
C ARG A 63 0.12 -6.80 -31.87
N CYS A 64 -1.11 -6.64 -32.37
CA CYS A 64 -1.41 -5.93 -33.62
C CYS A 64 -2.05 -4.55 -33.41
N VAL A 65 -2.62 -4.27 -32.23
CA VAL A 65 -3.15 -2.96 -31.83
C VAL A 65 -2.75 -2.76 -30.36
N ASP A 66 -1.92 -1.76 -30.06
CA ASP A 66 -1.43 -1.53 -28.70
C ASP A 66 -2.56 -0.97 -27.80
N LEU A 67 -3.36 -1.89 -27.22
CA LEU A 67 -4.48 -1.59 -26.32
C LEU A 67 -4.02 -1.34 -24.86
N ARG A 68 -2.71 -1.28 -24.61
CA ARG A 68 -2.16 -1.05 -23.27
C ARG A 68 -2.47 0.38 -22.83
N TYR A 69 -2.73 0.56 -21.54
CA TYR A 69 -3.06 1.85 -20.95
C TYR A 69 -1.89 2.82 -21.10
N VAL A 70 -2.23 4.05 -21.49
CA VAL A 70 -1.32 5.18 -21.65
C VAL A 70 -1.88 6.27 -20.75
N ASP A 71 -1.09 6.70 -19.77
CA ASP A 71 -1.49 7.77 -18.86
C ASP A 71 -1.50 9.12 -19.60
N PRO A 72 -2.67 9.79 -19.76
CA PRO A 72 -2.74 11.09 -20.41
C PRO A 72 -2.30 12.24 -19.50
N GLU A 73 -2.34 12.06 -18.18
CA GLU A 73 -1.99 13.09 -17.20
C GLU A 73 -0.48 13.08 -16.88
N PHE A 74 0.20 11.95 -17.12
CA PHE A 74 1.65 11.80 -16.95
C PHE A 74 2.27 11.10 -18.17
N PRO A 75 2.40 11.84 -19.29
CA PRO A 75 2.86 11.26 -20.55
C PRO A 75 4.31 10.80 -20.49
N ALA A 76 4.63 9.78 -21.28
CA ALA A 76 5.99 9.25 -21.43
C ALA A 76 6.89 10.17 -22.30
N THR A 77 7.08 11.40 -21.86
CA THR A 77 7.78 12.49 -22.56
C THR A 77 8.80 13.18 -21.65
N ALA A 78 9.58 14.13 -22.19
CA ALA A 78 10.57 14.89 -21.41
C ALA A 78 9.98 15.55 -20.16
N SER A 79 8.76 16.09 -20.29
CA SER A 79 8.04 16.81 -19.23
C SER A 79 7.90 16.02 -17.93
N SER A 80 7.79 14.70 -18.03
CA SER A 80 7.65 13.83 -16.86
C SER A 80 8.99 13.43 -16.25
N VAL A 81 10.10 13.56 -16.97
CA VAL A 81 11.46 13.21 -16.52
C VAL A 81 12.18 14.45 -15.99
N ASN A 82 12.49 15.41 -16.87
CA ASN A 82 13.21 16.63 -16.57
C ASN A 82 12.93 17.67 -17.66
N SER A 83 12.52 18.87 -17.24
CA SER A 83 12.14 19.97 -18.16
C SER A 83 13.30 20.52 -18.99
N LYS A 84 14.55 20.27 -18.59
CA LYS A 84 15.79 20.79 -19.18
C LYS A 84 16.51 19.80 -20.10
N HIS A 85 16.06 18.53 -20.18
CA HIS A 85 16.63 17.55 -21.11
C HIS A 85 15.79 17.45 -22.40
N PRO A 86 16.30 17.88 -23.57
CA PRO A 86 15.55 17.81 -24.81
C PRO A 86 15.21 16.36 -25.18
N GLU A 87 14.02 16.17 -25.74
CA GLU A 87 13.58 14.87 -26.28
C GLU A 87 14.55 14.37 -27.35
N GLY A 88 14.84 13.06 -27.31
CA GLY A 88 15.52 12.35 -28.39
C GLY A 88 17.04 12.45 -28.36
N LYS A 89 17.66 11.54 -27.59
CA LYS A 89 18.90 10.78 -27.93
C LYS A 89 19.43 9.93 -26.76
N PHE A 90 19.02 10.21 -25.52
CA PHE A 90 19.63 9.59 -24.33
C PHE A 90 18.67 8.81 -23.43
N TYR A 91 17.35 8.89 -23.65
CA TYR A 91 16.38 8.12 -22.87
C TYR A 91 15.21 7.61 -23.72
N ALA A 92 14.62 6.50 -23.27
CA ALA A 92 13.46 5.83 -23.85
C ALA A 92 12.50 5.43 -22.72
N TRP A 93 11.24 5.23 -23.04
CA TRP A 93 10.25 4.72 -22.08
C TRP A 93 9.89 3.28 -22.45
N MET A 94 10.16 2.35 -21.54
CA MET A 94 9.90 0.92 -21.77
C MET A 94 8.87 0.39 -20.79
N ARG A 95 8.07 -0.59 -21.21
CA ARG A 95 7.10 -1.22 -20.32
C ARG A 95 7.85 -2.13 -19.34
N ALA A 96 7.31 -2.21 -18.13
CA ALA A 96 7.77 -3.14 -17.09
C ALA A 96 7.95 -4.58 -17.60
N TYR A 97 7.02 -5.08 -18.43
CA TYR A 97 7.12 -6.41 -19.03
C TYR A 97 8.36 -6.58 -19.92
N ASP A 98 8.66 -5.59 -20.78
CA ASP A 98 9.80 -5.65 -21.69
C ASP A 98 11.13 -5.61 -20.92
N LEU A 99 11.17 -4.85 -19.82
CA LEU A 99 12.30 -4.78 -18.90
C LEU A 99 12.53 -6.12 -18.16
N ALA A 100 11.46 -6.73 -17.66
CA ALA A 100 11.53 -8.02 -16.97
C ALA A 100 12.02 -9.14 -17.91
N LEU A 101 11.50 -9.18 -19.15
CA LEU A 101 11.96 -10.11 -20.20
C LEU A 101 13.46 -9.98 -20.47
N ALA A 102 13.97 -8.74 -20.54
CA ALA A 102 15.39 -8.49 -20.81
C ALA A 102 16.31 -8.92 -19.65
N LYS A 103 15.79 -8.99 -18.43
CA LYS A 103 16.46 -9.60 -17.27
C LYS A 103 16.37 -11.13 -17.22
N GLY A 104 15.61 -11.75 -18.14
CA GLY A 104 15.43 -13.20 -18.19
C GLY A 104 14.20 -13.72 -17.44
N ASN A 105 13.33 -12.83 -16.96
CA ASN A 105 12.06 -13.21 -16.32
C ASN A 105 10.99 -13.51 -17.38
N GLU A 106 10.06 -14.43 -17.10
CA GLU A 106 8.97 -14.77 -18.03
C GLU A 106 7.87 -13.69 -18.08
N ALA A 107 7.74 -12.92 -17.00
CA ALA A 107 6.78 -11.84 -16.86
C ALA A 107 7.26 -10.82 -15.81
N ALA A 108 6.58 -9.67 -15.75
CA ALA A 108 6.70 -8.72 -14.65
C ALA A 108 5.61 -9.00 -13.60
N TYR A 109 5.94 -8.91 -12.32
CA TYR A 109 5.03 -9.19 -11.22
C TYR A 109 4.85 -7.94 -10.36
N LEU A 110 3.60 -7.64 -9.98
CA LEU A 110 3.35 -6.57 -9.01
C LEU A 110 4.00 -6.91 -7.67
N PHE A 111 3.66 -8.08 -7.14
CA PHE A 111 4.28 -8.72 -5.97
C PHE A 111 4.53 -10.18 -6.35
N SER A 112 5.78 -10.61 -6.39
CA SER A 112 6.22 -11.95 -6.76
C SER A 112 6.35 -12.83 -5.52
N ASP A 113 7.18 -12.43 -4.55
CA ASP A 113 7.44 -13.18 -3.31
C ASP A 113 7.03 -12.41 -2.05
N GLY A 114 6.62 -11.16 -2.18
CA GLY A 114 6.06 -10.39 -1.09
C GLY A 114 6.23 -8.90 -1.30
N VAL A 115 6.41 -8.19 -0.20
CA VAL A 115 7.01 -6.86 -0.21
C VAL A 115 8.20 -6.98 0.73
N SER A 116 9.37 -6.60 0.25
CA SER A 116 10.59 -6.57 1.02
C SER A 116 11.33 -5.27 0.76
N ALA A 117 11.96 -4.74 1.80
CA ALA A 117 12.86 -3.60 1.60
C ALA A 117 14.11 -3.97 0.76
N GLY A 118 14.37 -5.26 0.53
CA GLY A 118 15.39 -5.74 -0.41
C GLY A 118 15.03 -5.55 -1.89
N ASP A 119 13.75 -5.33 -2.22
CA ASP A 119 13.30 -5.11 -3.61
C ASP A 119 13.68 -3.69 -4.10
N LEU A 120 14.11 -2.83 -3.18
CA LEU A 120 14.50 -1.45 -3.46
C LEU A 120 15.98 -1.37 -3.82
N CYS A 121 16.25 -1.05 -5.07
CA CYS A 121 17.61 -0.82 -5.57
C CYS A 121 17.70 0.60 -6.14
N GLN A 122 18.22 1.55 -5.35
CA GLN A 122 18.39 2.94 -5.78
C GLN A 122 19.23 3.03 -7.06
N GLY A 123 18.78 3.82 -8.03
CA GLY A 123 19.58 4.17 -9.20
C GLY A 123 20.03 5.62 -9.20
N GLY A 124 19.92 6.30 -10.34
CA GLY A 124 20.67 7.53 -10.60
C GLY A 124 20.10 8.84 -10.03
N LEU A 125 19.05 8.81 -9.21
CA LEU A 125 18.38 10.00 -8.67
C LEU A 125 18.75 10.25 -7.21
N GLY A 126 18.79 11.53 -6.79
CA GLY A 126 18.97 11.96 -5.40
C GLY A 126 17.71 11.80 -4.54
N ASP A 127 16.97 10.71 -4.73
CA ASP A 127 15.70 10.42 -4.05
C ASP A 127 15.86 9.39 -2.91
N CYS A 128 17.07 9.29 -2.35
CA CYS A 128 17.38 8.39 -1.24
C CYS A 128 16.43 8.56 -0.04
N TRP A 129 15.97 9.78 0.19
CA TRP A 129 14.97 10.14 1.21
C TRP A 129 13.64 9.42 0.99
N LEU A 130 13.24 9.27 -0.28
CA LEU A 130 12.03 8.57 -0.65
C LEU A 130 12.23 7.06 -0.52
N ILE A 131 13.32 6.54 -1.07
CA ILE A 131 13.60 5.09 -1.05
C ILE A 131 13.76 4.59 0.39
N SER A 132 14.42 5.36 1.26
CA SER A 132 14.53 5.05 2.70
C SER A 132 13.18 5.01 3.41
N ALA A 133 12.27 5.92 3.05
CA ALA A 133 10.91 5.94 3.60
C ALA A 133 10.09 4.75 3.09
N ILE A 134 10.20 4.40 1.81
CA ILE A 134 9.54 3.22 1.23
C ILE A 134 10.11 1.94 1.85
N ALA A 135 11.43 1.83 2.05
CA ALA A 135 12.08 0.70 2.71
C ALA A 135 11.58 0.54 4.15
N ALA A 136 11.46 1.65 4.89
CA ALA A 136 10.92 1.64 6.24
C ALA A 136 9.45 1.16 6.28
N LEU A 137 8.66 1.47 5.26
CA LEU A 137 7.30 0.97 5.12
C LEU A 137 7.25 -0.50 4.67
N ALA A 138 8.23 -0.96 3.88
CA ALA A 138 8.33 -2.32 3.37
C ALA A 138 8.67 -3.35 4.47
N GLU A 139 9.27 -2.92 5.59
CA GLU A 139 9.38 -3.74 6.82
C GLU A 139 8.00 -4.22 7.33
N TYR A 140 6.94 -3.50 6.95
CA TYR A 140 5.55 -3.86 7.22
C TYR A 140 4.79 -4.02 5.89
N PRO A 141 4.87 -5.20 5.23
CA PRO A 141 4.33 -5.43 3.87
C PRO A 141 2.88 -4.96 3.65
N GLY A 142 2.05 -5.09 4.69
CA GLY A 142 0.66 -4.65 4.68
C GLY A 142 0.49 -3.13 4.48
N LEU A 143 1.49 -2.31 4.78
CA LEU A 143 1.46 -0.86 4.54
C LEU A 143 1.63 -0.55 3.05
N ILE A 144 2.61 -1.15 2.39
CA ILE A 144 2.83 -1.00 0.94
C ILE A 144 1.65 -1.57 0.16
N GLN A 145 1.23 -2.80 0.47
CA GLN A 145 0.10 -3.42 -0.22
C GLN A 145 -1.20 -2.60 -0.11
N ARG A 146 -1.38 -1.81 0.96
CA ARG A 146 -2.53 -0.91 1.11
C ARG A 146 -2.47 0.32 0.22
N ILE A 147 -1.28 0.79 -0.15
CA ILE A 147 -1.10 1.91 -1.07
C ILE A 147 -1.65 1.52 -2.45
N PHE A 148 -1.47 0.27 -2.87
CA PHE A 148 -1.99 -0.21 -4.14
C PHE A 148 -3.49 -0.51 -4.07
N LEU A 149 -4.29 0.13 -4.94
CA LEU A 149 -5.69 -0.24 -5.17
C LEU A 149 -5.78 -1.42 -6.14
N THR A 150 -4.91 -1.43 -7.15
CA THR A 150 -4.69 -2.58 -8.02
C THR A 150 -3.91 -3.65 -7.26
N LYS A 151 -4.53 -4.80 -6.97
CA LYS A 151 -3.92 -5.86 -6.13
C LYS A 151 -3.16 -6.93 -6.90
N GLU A 152 -3.34 -7.00 -8.22
CA GLU A 152 -2.75 -8.02 -9.09
C GLU A 152 -2.05 -7.33 -10.27
N THR A 153 -1.10 -8.02 -10.89
CA THR A 153 -0.44 -7.53 -12.12
C THR A 153 -1.48 -7.23 -13.19
N SER A 154 -1.47 -6.00 -13.71
CA SER A 154 -2.42 -5.54 -14.70
C SER A 154 -1.93 -5.90 -16.10
N PRO A 155 -2.66 -6.75 -16.87
CA PRO A 155 -2.24 -7.10 -18.23
C PRO A 155 -2.31 -5.92 -19.19
N LEU A 156 -3.09 -4.89 -18.87
CA LEU A 156 -3.20 -3.65 -19.62
C LEU A 156 -2.15 -2.61 -19.19
N GLY A 157 -1.32 -2.89 -18.18
CA GLY A 157 -0.32 -1.96 -17.66
C GLY A 157 -0.91 -0.77 -16.90
N ARG A 158 -2.15 -0.85 -16.41
CA ARG A 158 -2.81 0.21 -15.61
C ARG A 158 -2.78 -0.12 -14.12
N TYR A 159 -2.21 0.77 -13.32
CA TYR A 159 -2.10 0.61 -11.87
C TYR A 159 -2.66 1.85 -11.16
N SER A 160 -3.45 1.63 -10.10
CA SER A 160 -3.98 2.70 -9.26
C SER A 160 -3.42 2.56 -7.85
N LEU A 161 -2.86 3.65 -7.33
CA LEU A 161 -2.33 3.78 -5.98
C LEU A 161 -3.14 4.86 -5.23
N ARG A 162 -3.14 4.83 -3.91
CA ARG A 162 -3.71 5.88 -3.05
C ARG A 162 -2.60 6.63 -2.34
N LEU A 163 -2.51 7.93 -2.58
CA LEU A 163 -1.60 8.84 -1.88
C LEU A 163 -2.43 9.76 -0.98
N PHE A 164 -1.83 10.23 0.11
CA PHE A 164 -2.48 11.12 1.05
C PHE A 164 -2.13 12.57 0.74
N ASP A 165 -3.16 13.38 0.52
CA ASP A 165 -3.02 14.81 0.34
C ASP A 165 -2.94 15.49 1.71
N ILE A 166 -1.75 15.97 2.08
CA ILE A 166 -1.43 16.56 3.40
C ILE A 166 -2.01 17.97 3.61
N THR A 167 -2.91 18.43 2.74
CA THR A 167 -3.14 19.87 2.46
C THR A 167 -4.54 20.35 2.74
N GLU A 168 -5.51 19.45 2.89
CA GLU A 168 -6.91 19.86 3.03
C GLU A 168 -7.12 20.75 4.27
N GLU A 169 -7.85 21.85 4.06
CA GLU A 169 -8.17 22.85 5.08
C GLU A 169 -8.82 22.19 6.32
N GLY A 170 -8.27 22.49 7.50
CA GLY A 170 -8.75 21.95 8.78
C GLY A 170 -7.95 20.75 9.32
N GLY A 171 -6.81 20.42 8.72
CA GLY A 171 -5.87 19.42 9.26
C GLY A 171 -6.34 17.97 9.11
N LYS A 172 -7.29 17.73 8.21
CA LYS A 172 -7.81 16.40 7.86
C LYS A 172 -7.49 16.13 6.40
N GLY A 173 -6.24 15.75 6.12
CA GLY A 173 -5.86 15.32 4.78
C GLY A 173 -6.72 14.14 4.28
N LYS A 174 -6.68 13.88 2.98
CA LYS A 174 -7.53 12.89 2.32
C LYS A 174 -6.73 12.01 1.38
N PHE A 175 -7.10 10.73 1.28
CA PHE A 175 -6.54 9.85 0.26
C PHE A 175 -7.10 10.16 -1.13
N VAL A 176 -6.20 10.32 -2.09
CA VAL A 176 -6.46 10.58 -3.50
C VAL A 176 -5.90 9.42 -4.32
N ASN A 177 -6.67 8.98 -5.31
CA ASN A 177 -6.28 7.89 -6.19
C ASN A 177 -5.41 8.44 -7.33
N VAL A 178 -4.19 7.93 -7.43
CA VAL A 178 -3.24 8.23 -8.50
C VAL A 178 -3.15 7.00 -9.40
N THR A 179 -3.59 7.15 -10.64
CA THR A 179 -3.45 6.10 -11.67
C THR A 179 -2.21 6.37 -12.49
N VAL A 180 -1.39 5.35 -12.73
CA VAL A 180 -0.21 5.38 -13.60
C VAL A 180 -0.24 4.21 -14.58
N ASP A 181 0.47 4.36 -15.69
CA ASP A 181 0.85 3.23 -16.53
C ASP A 181 2.21 2.64 -16.13
N ASP A 182 2.59 1.50 -16.70
CA ASP A 182 3.84 0.78 -16.43
C ASP A 182 4.99 1.11 -17.39
N ARG A 183 4.95 2.25 -18.08
CA ARG A 183 6.11 2.75 -18.83
C ARG A 183 7.10 3.40 -17.88
N LEU A 184 8.36 3.01 -17.93
CA LEU A 184 9.40 3.51 -17.04
C LEU A 184 10.52 4.19 -17.85
N PRO A 185 11.07 5.30 -17.34
CA PRO A 185 12.14 6.02 -18.01
C PRO A 185 13.45 5.23 -17.95
N CYS A 186 14.08 5.04 -19.11
CA CYS A 186 15.27 4.24 -19.30
C CYS A 186 16.34 5.05 -20.04
N LYS A 187 17.60 4.96 -19.59
CA LYS A 187 18.76 5.52 -20.27
C LYS A 187 19.19 4.62 -21.43
N CYS A 188 19.53 5.23 -22.56
CA CYS A 188 19.98 4.56 -23.77
C CYS A 188 21.47 4.85 -24.04
N ASP A 189 22.36 3.98 -23.56
CA ASP A 189 23.81 4.10 -23.72
C ASP A 189 24.38 3.14 -24.79
N GLY A 190 23.65 2.95 -25.90
CA GLY A 190 24.07 2.08 -27.02
C GLY A 190 23.84 0.57 -26.83
N GLY A 191 23.34 0.15 -25.65
CA GLY A 191 22.87 -1.21 -25.36
C GLY A 191 21.36 -1.27 -25.10
N PHE A 192 20.89 -2.38 -24.52
CA PHE A 192 19.49 -2.47 -24.06
C PHE A 192 19.21 -1.36 -23.02
N PRO A 193 18.08 -0.63 -23.12
CA PRO A 193 17.82 0.49 -22.23
C PRO A 193 17.77 0.07 -20.75
N LYS A 194 18.42 0.85 -19.89
CA LYS A 194 18.50 0.58 -18.44
C LYS A 194 17.65 1.59 -17.69
N LEU A 195 16.95 1.18 -16.65
CA LEU A 195 16.16 2.09 -15.80
C LEU A 195 17.01 3.27 -15.30
N MET A 196 16.44 4.48 -15.36
CA MET A 196 17.16 5.71 -14.97
C MET A 196 17.23 5.90 -13.46
N TYR A 197 16.14 5.56 -12.77
CA TYR A 197 15.93 5.81 -11.34
C TYR A 197 15.96 4.49 -10.59
N LEU A 198 14.96 4.11 -9.78
CA LEU A 198 14.92 2.76 -9.22
C LEU A 198 15.15 1.67 -10.28
N SER A 199 15.97 0.69 -9.93
CA SER A 199 16.23 -0.47 -10.76
C SER A 199 15.32 -1.63 -10.37
N MET A 200 14.97 -2.45 -11.37
CA MET A 200 14.25 -3.70 -11.16
C MET A 200 15.22 -4.71 -10.55
N ASP A 201 14.77 -5.43 -9.54
CA ASP A 201 15.50 -6.52 -8.92
C ASP A 201 15.54 -7.76 -9.86
N ASP A 202 16.03 -8.90 -9.37
CA ASP A 202 16.12 -10.11 -10.19
C ASP A 202 14.80 -10.90 -10.22
N SER A 203 13.90 -10.69 -9.26
CA SER A 203 12.58 -11.34 -9.24
C SER A 203 11.60 -10.79 -10.29
N GLY A 204 11.90 -9.61 -10.85
CA GLY A 204 11.03 -8.95 -11.82
C GLY A 204 9.86 -8.21 -11.17
N GLU A 205 10.03 -7.80 -9.91
CA GLU A 205 9.03 -7.04 -9.17
C GLU A 205 8.98 -5.58 -9.60
N ILE A 206 7.77 -5.04 -9.66
CA ILE A 206 7.53 -3.70 -10.21
C ILE A 206 6.87 -2.75 -9.22
N TRP A 207 6.45 -3.23 -8.05
CA TRP A 207 5.84 -2.36 -7.05
C TRP A 207 6.74 -1.17 -6.67
N PRO A 208 8.08 -1.29 -6.50
CA PRO A 208 8.90 -0.13 -6.13
C PRO A 208 8.87 0.95 -7.20
N LEU A 209 9.02 0.52 -8.46
CA LEU A 209 9.02 1.35 -9.65
C LEU A 209 7.70 2.09 -9.82
N LEU A 210 6.58 1.43 -9.51
CA LEU A 210 5.25 2.03 -9.59
C LEU A 210 4.98 3.04 -8.46
N VAL A 211 5.49 2.80 -7.24
CA VAL A 211 5.38 3.76 -6.13
C VAL A 211 6.17 5.03 -6.43
N GLU A 212 7.43 4.90 -6.86
CA GLU A 212 8.28 6.02 -7.28
C GLU A 212 7.62 6.82 -8.40
N LYS A 213 7.13 6.13 -9.45
CA LYS A 213 6.41 6.79 -10.54
C LYS A 213 5.14 7.52 -10.10
N ALA A 214 4.35 6.93 -9.21
CA ALA A 214 3.13 7.56 -8.71
C ALA A 214 3.45 8.84 -7.91
N LEU A 215 4.55 8.83 -7.16
CA LEU A 215 5.04 10.02 -6.45
C LEU A 215 5.65 11.05 -7.38
N ALA A 216 6.36 10.65 -8.44
CA ALA A 216 6.83 11.55 -9.49
C ALA A 216 5.65 12.25 -10.18
N LYS A 217 4.59 11.49 -10.49
CA LYS A 217 3.33 12.05 -11.01
C LYS A 217 2.68 13.02 -10.01
N TRP A 218 2.70 12.67 -8.72
CA TRP A 218 2.15 13.53 -7.67
C TRP A 218 2.92 14.84 -7.52
N ALA A 219 4.25 14.77 -7.54
CA ALA A 219 5.17 15.92 -7.48
C ALA A 219 5.24 16.70 -8.79
N GLY A 220 4.75 16.14 -9.90
CA GLY A 220 4.68 16.74 -11.24
C GLY A 220 5.72 16.22 -12.23
N SER A 221 6.89 15.77 -11.77
CA SER A 221 7.95 15.14 -12.58
C SER A 221 8.88 14.30 -11.69
N TYR A 222 9.74 13.48 -12.30
CA TYR A 222 10.82 12.81 -11.56
C TYR A 222 11.91 13.77 -11.09
N GLU A 223 12.21 14.85 -11.83
CA GLU A 223 13.13 15.92 -11.40
C GLU A 223 12.72 16.51 -10.05
N ASN A 224 11.41 16.64 -9.79
CA ASN A 224 10.91 17.17 -8.53
C ASN A 224 11.07 16.20 -7.35
N LEU A 225 11.57 14.97 -7.56
CA LEU A 225 11.93 14.05 -6.47
C LEU A 225 13.42 14.15 -6.07
N ASP A 226 14.23 14.89 -6.82
CA ASP A 226 15.66 15.06 -6.59
C ASP A 226 15.93 15.97 -5.38
N GLY A 227 16.12 15.37 -4.21
CA GLY A 227 16.21 16.06 -2.92
C GLY A 227 14.84 16.23 -2.26
N GLY A 228 14.74 15.90 -0.99
CA GLY A 228 13.47 15.98 -0.26
C GLY A 228 13.61 15.48 1.17
N HIS A 229 12.49 15.11 1.79
CA HIS A 229 12.47 14.75 3.20
C HIS A 229 11.62 13.51 3.47
N CYS A 230 12.19 12.53 4.18
CA CYS A 230 11.50 11.28 4.56
C CYS A 230 10.15 11.55 5.23
N ALA A 231 10.06 12.59 6.08
CA ALA A 231 8.81 13.00 6.73
C ALA A 231 7.66 13.26 5.73
N TRP A 232 7.94 13.86 4.57
CA TRP A 232 6.93 14.07 3.54
C TRP A 232 6.53 12.76 2.87
N ALA A 233 7.50 11.91 2.51
CA ALA A 233 7.20 10.60 1.92
C ALA A 233 6.34 9.74 2.87
N LEU A 234 6.72 9.68 4.15
CA LEU A 234 5.97 8.95 5.18
C LEU A 234 4.56 9.51 5.34
N ALA A 235 4.40 10.83 5.42
CA ALA A 235 3.07 11.46 5.52
C ALA A 235 2.21 11.20 4.27
N THR A 236 2.77 11.36 3.06
CA THR A 236 2.07 11.15 1.78
C THR A 236 1.69 9.68 1.56
N LEU A 237 2.54 8.73 1.93
CA LEU A 237 2.26 7.30 1.72
C LEU A 237 1.33 6.71 2.80
N THR A 238 1.42 7.22 4.03
CA THR A 238 0.67 6.64 5.16
C THR A 238 -0.58 7.42 5.55
N GLY A 239 -0.59 8.73 5.36
CA GLY A 239 -1.59 9.66 5.89
C GLY A 239 -1.50 9.95 7.39
N TRP A 240 -0.38 9.63 8.04
CA TRP A 240 -0.17 9.82 9.47
C TRP A 240 0.81 10.96 9.77
N GLU A 241 0.66 11.55 10.95
CA GLU A 241 1.58 12.57 11.45
C GLU A 241 2.96 11.97 11.66
N THR A 242 3.96 12.57 11.02
CA THR A 242 5.37 12.22 11.18
C THR A 242 6.04 13.31 12.00
N GLU A 243 6.64 12.91 13.12
CA GLU A 243 7.39 13.81 13.98
C GLU A 243 8.87 13.78 13.60
N SER A 244 9.44 14.96 13.35
CA SER A 244 10.86 15.10 13.01
C SER A 244 11.63 15.60 14.23
N TYR A 245 12.81 15.05 14.48
CA TYR A 245 13.73 15.45 15.53
C TYR A 245 15.03 15.85 14.87
N VAL A 246 15.43 17.12 15.01
CA VAL A 246 16.54 17.71 14.26
C VAL A 246 17.56 18.32 15.23
N LYS A 247 18.83 18.01 14.99
CA LYS A 247 19.98 18.61 15.68
C LYS A 247 20.41 19.87 14.93
N PHE A 248 20.26 21.03 15.55
CA PHE A 248 20.61 22.32 14.94
C PHE A 248 22.05 22.72 15.30
N GLY A 249 22.82 23.21 14.34
CA GLY A 249 24.16 23.76 14.57
C GLY A 249 25.12 22.83 15.33
N LYS A 250 25.64 23.31 16.47
CA LYS A 250 26.53 22.57 17.38
C LYS A 250 25.80 22.00 18.61
N ASP A 251 24.47 22.07 18.63
CA ASP A 251 23.68 21.61 19.76
C ASP A 251 23.85 20.10 19.91
N ASN A 252 23.85 19.61 21.15
CA ASN A 252 23.93 18.17 21.45
C ASN A 252 22.56 17.52 21.69
N HIS A 253 21.49 18.32 21.67
CA HIS A 253 20.12 17.87 21.82
C HIS A 253 19.38 17.89 20.47
N PHE A 254 18.27 17.18 20.40
CA PHE A 254 17.38 17.13 19.25
C PHE A 254 16.14 17.96 19.50
N THR A 255 15.84 18.90 18.62
CA THR A 255 14.64 19.71 18.71
C THR A 255 13.54 19.07 17.88
N LYS A 256 12.36 18.87 18.49
CA LYS A 256 11.18 18.39 17.78
C LYS A 256 10.70 19.46 16.81
N CYS A 257 10.48 19.07 15.57
CA CYS A 257 10.03 19.91 14.48
C CYS A 257 8.71 19.35 13.93
N LYS A 258 7.79 20.24 13.61
CA LYS A 258 6.57 19.89 12.89
C LYS A 258 6.73 20.19 11.41
N LEU A 259 6.33 19.24 10.57
CA LEU A 259 6.23 19.42 9.14
C LEU A 259 5.08 20.39 8.83
N GLU A 260 5.38 21.50 8.15
CA GLU A 260 4.40 22.44 7.62
C GLU A 260 4.57 22.49 6.09
N PRO A 261 3.68 21.83 5.32
CA PRO A 261 3.71 21.93 3.87
C PRO A 261 3.38 23.35 3.40
N ASP A 262 3.96 23.76 2.29
CA ASP A 262 3.60 25.01 1.65
C ASP A 262 2.13 24.96 1.23
N LYS A 263 1.42 26.07 1.41
CA LYS A 263 0.01 26.20 1.04
C LYS A 263 -0.17 26.31 -0.48
N GLU A 264 0.84 26.79 -1.19
CA GLU A 264 0.75 27.06 -2.63
C GLU A 264 1.12 25.84 -3.49
N ASP A 265 2.17 25.10 -3.10
CA ASP A 265 2.62 23.89 -3.82
C ASP A 265 2.97 22.73 -2.87
N PRO A 266 2.00 22.18 -2.15
CA PRO A 266 2.26 21.15 -1.14
C PRO A 266 2.63 19.76 -1.70
N ARG A 267 2.40 19.54 -3.00
CA ARG A 267 2.73 18.28 -3.67
C ARG A 267 4.19 18.21 -4.04
N ASN A 268 4.88 19.34 -4.02
CA ASN A 268 6.30 19.42 -4.23
C ASN A 268 7.05 19.10 -2.92
N PRO A 269 7.91 18.06 -2.91
CA PRO A 269 8.63 17.67 -1.71
C PRO A 269 9.69 18.68 -1.26
N HIS A 270 10.04 19.67 -2.09
CA HIS A 270 10.90 20.80 -1.73
C HIS A 270 10.14 21.92 -1.01
N SER A 271 8.84 22.01 -1.22
CA SER A 271 7.99 23.07 -0.70
C SER A 271 7.44 22.68 0.67
N ILE A 272 8.32 22.27 1.58
CA ILE A 272 7.99 21.96 2.97
C ILE A 272 8.94 22.66 3.91
N SER A 273 8.39 23.12 5.03
CA SER A 273 9.14 23.77 6.09
C SER A 273 9.05 22.96 7.38
N PHE A 274 10.10 23.05 8.20
CA PHE A 274 10.13 22.46 9.52
C PHE A 274 10.05 23.57 10.55
N LYS A 275 8.96 23.60 11.30
CA LYS A 275 8.78 24.54 12.39
C LYS A 275 9.24 23.92 13.69
N SER A 276 10.34 24.45 14.24
CA SER A 276 10.85 24.04 15.54
C SER A 276 9.80 24.28 16.63
N THR A 277 9.59 23.28 17.46
CA THR A 277 8.79 23.39 18.68
C THR A 277 9.68 23.79 19.85
N ARG A 278 9.09 23.95 21.05
CA ARG A 278 9.86 24.17 22.29
C ARG A 278 10.38 22.86 22.89
N ASP A 279 9.97 21.72 22.34
CA ASP A 279 10.32 20.40 22.86
C ASP A 279 11.70 20.02 22.35
N THR A 280 12.62 19.83 23.28
CA THR A 280 13.99 19.38 23.02
C THR A 280 14.22 18.07 23.76
N LEU A 281 14.99 17.18 23.16
CA LEU A 281 15.34 15.87 23.71
C LEU A 281 16.85 15.76 23.80
N GLU A 282 17.34 15.46 25.00
CA GLU A 282 18.73 15.07 25.18
C GLU A 282 18.99 13.67 24.61
N ALA A 283 20.27 13.31 24.47
CA ALA A 283 20.69 12.02 23.90
C ALA A 283 19.99 10.81 24.55
N ASP A 284 19.89 10.76 25.87
CA ASP A 284 19.24 9.64 26.57
C ASP A 284 17.72 9.60 26.37
N GLU A 285 17.09 10.77 26.23
CA GLU A 285 15.65 10.88 26.02
C GLU A 285 15.27 10.46 24.59
N LEU A 286 16.08 10.85 23.60
CA LEU A 286 15.94 10.38 22.23
C LEU A 286 16.06 8.86 22.16
N PHE A 287 17.02 8.25 22.86
CA PHE A 287 17.20 6.79 22.83
C PHE A 287 15.96 6.06 23.37
N LYS A 288 15.41 6.52 24.50
CA LYS A 288 14.17 5.97 25.06
C LYS A 288 13.00 6.12 24.10
N LEU A 289 12.89 7.28 23.43
CA LEU A 289 11.86 7.50 22.42
C LEU A 289 12.00 6.52 21.24
N LEU A 290 13.21 6.24 20.77
CA LEU A 290 13.46 5.27 19.71
C LEU A 290 13.04 3.86 20.15
N GLN A 291 13.40 3.44 21.37
CA GLN A 291 12.98 2.15 21.92
C GLN A 291 11.46 2.04 22.08
N GLU A 292 10.80 3.10 22.57
CA GLU A 292 9.35 3.14 22.69
C GLU A 292 8.66 3.10 21.32
N SER A 293 9.25 3.75 20.31
CA SER A 293 8.70 3.79 18.95
C SER A 293 8.85 2.43 18.26
N ASP A 294 10.01 1.80 18.40
CA ASP A 294 10.29 0.43 17.96
C ASP A 294 9.30 -0.57 18.61
N SER A 295 9.08 -0.48 19.93
CA SER A 295 8.12 -1.34 20.65
C SER A 295 6.65 -1.18 20.21
N LYS A 296 6.33 -0.08 19.52
CA LYS A 296 4.99 0.22 18.99
C LYS A 296 4.90 -0.04 17.49
N ASP A 297 5.94 -0.64 16.89
CA ASP A 297 6.05 -0.91 15.47
C ASP A 297 5.90 0.36 14.61
N TYR A 298 6.43 1.49 15.11
CA TYR A 298 6.42 2.76 14.37
C TYR A 298 7.51 2.76 13.30
N VAL A 299 7.19 3.38 12.18
CA VAL A 299 8.12 3.50 11.04
C VAL A 299 9.06 4.67 11.30
N MET A 300 10.36 4.42 11.21
CA MET A 300 11.40 5.40 11.53
C MET A 300 12.42 5.53 10.41
N THR A 301 12.92 6.73 10.20
CA THR A 301 14.04 7.02 9.28
C THR A 301 15.00 8.00 9.94
N CYS A 302 16.24 8.04 9.48
CA CYS A 302 17.21 9.04 9.91
C CYS A 302 18.00 9.58 8.72
N ALA A 303 18.61 10.76 8.88
CA ALA A 303 19.43 11.37 7.85
C ALA A 303 20.71 11.97 8.43
N THR A 304 21.76 11.94 7.62
CA THR A 304 23.07 12.51 7.92
C THR A 304 23.07 14.02 7.63
N ASN A 305 24.23 14.67 7.73
CA ASN A 305 24.33 16.10 7.46
C ASN A 305 24.01 16.47 6.02
N SER A 306 23.59 17.72 5.81
CA SER A 306 23.63 18.34 4.49
C SER A 306 25.04 18.24 3.92
N GLY A 307 25.16 17.56 2.78
CA GLY A 307 26.42 17.26 2.08
C GLY A 307 26.08 16.83 0.65
N LYS A 308 27.09 16.44 -0.13
CA LYS A 308 26.85 15.79 -1.42
C LYS A 308 26.75 14.28 -1.19
N ASP A 309 25.88 13.60 -1.94
CA ASP A 309 25.76 12.13 -2.01
C ASP A 309 27.00 11.51 -2.68
N THR A 310 28.17 11.75 -2.10
CA THR A 310 29.46 11.24 -2.59
C THR A 310 30.07 10.33 -1.55
N VAL A 311 30.35 9.10 -1.95
CA VAL A 311 31.03 8.06 -1.16
C VAL A 311 32.40 8.54 -0.65
N GLU A 312 33.02 9.48 -1.37
CA GLU A 312 34.38 9.99 -1.14
C GLU A 312 34.57 10.68 0.22
N GLU A 313 33.51 11.18 0.86
CA GLU A 313 33.57 11.82 2.19
C GLU A 313 33.26 10.86 3.36
N SER A 314 32.95 9.59 3.09
CA SER A 314 32.56 8.62 4.11
C SER A 314 33.77 7.97 4.82
N ALA A 315 34.36 8.67 5.79
CA ALA A 315 35.52 8.13 6.53
C ALA A 315 35.25 6.78 7.25
N GLN A 316 33.98 6.39 7.45
CA GLN A 316 33.57 5.17 8.15
C GLN A 316 32.45 4.40 7.42
N GLY A 317 32.23 4.65 6.12
CA GLY A 317 31.18 4.00 5.32
C GLY A 317 29.80 4.67 5.38
N ILE A 318 29.62 5.70 6.22
CA ILE A 318 28.38 6.50 6.26
C ILE A 318 28.41 7.61 5.20
N VAL A 319 27.48 7.53 4.25
CA VAL A 319 27.23 8.53 3.20
C VAL A 319 26.63 9.82 3.80
N GLN A 320 27.25 10.97 3.51
CA GLN A 320 26.73 12.30 3.87
C GLN A 320 25.68 12.76 2.85
N GLY A 321 24.74 13.61 3.24
CA GLY A 321 23.61 14.03 2.39
C GLY A 321 22.48 13.00 2.28
N HIS A 322 22.64 11.83 2.90
CA HIS A 322 21.85 10.64 2.63
C HIS A 322 20.85 10.31 3.75
N ALA A 323 19.77 9.63 3.34
CA ALA A 323 18.78 9.07 4.25
C ALA A 323 18.98 7.57 4.46
N TYR A 324 18.59 7.10 5.64
CA TYR A 324 18.64 5.70 6.04
C TYR A 324 17.33 5.32 6.72
N THR A 325 16.95 4.06 6.60
CA THR A 325 15.87 3.49 7.41
C THR A 325 16.40 3.18 8.80
N LEU A 326 15.67 3.59 9.84
CA LEU A 326 15.98 3.24 11.23
C LEU A 326 15.10 2.06 11.62
N ILE A 327 15.71 0.88 11.73
CA ILE A 327 14.98 -0.38 11.94
C ILE A 327 14.63 -0.56 13.41
N GLY A 328 15.58 -0.30 14.33
CA GLY A 328 15.33 -0.50 15.75
C GLY A 328 16.42 0.05 16.65
N ALA A 329 16.12 0.13 17.94
CA ALA A 329 17.03 0.62 18.97
C ALA A 329 17.07 -0.35 20.15
N PHE A 330 18.27 -0.83 20.49
CA PHE A 330 18.45 -1.96 21.39
C PHE A 330 19.39 -1.65 22.54
N GLU A 331 18.99 -2.03 23.75
CA GLU A 331 19.85 -2.01 24.93
C GLU A 331 20.09 -3.44 25.42
N VAL A 332 21.37 -3.82 25.49
CA VAL A 332 21.81 -5.12 25.94
C VAL A 332 22.96 -4.96 26.94
N GLY A 333 22.66 -5.17 28.22
CA GLY A 333 23.61 -4.92 29.29
C GLY A 333 23.94 -3.42 29.36
N LYS A 334 25.18 -3.06 29.06
CA LYS A 334 25.67 -1.67 29.02
C LYS A 334 25.76 -1.10 27.60
N HIS A 335 25.40 -1.89 26.58
CA HIS A 335 25.58 -1.52 25.18
C HIS A 335 24.26 -1.04 24.59
N ARG A 336 24.27 0.18 24.05
CA ARG A 336 23.16 0.78 23.32
C ARG A 336 23.51 0.80 21.83
N LEU A 337 22.68 0.13 21.03
CA LEU A 337 22.91 -0.07 19.61
C LEU A 337 21.69 0.38 18.82
N VAL A 338 21.91 0.90 17.62
CA VAL A 338 20.87 1.23 16.65
C VAL A 338 21.10 0.39 15.40
N GLN A 339 20.04 -0.17 14.85
CA GLN A 339 20.07 -0.90 13.59
C GLN A 339 19.54 0.00 12.47
N LEU A 340 20.33 0.14 11.41
CA LEU A 340 20.01 0.99 10.26
C LEU A 340 20.08 0.18 8.97
N ARG A 341 19.41 0.68 7.93
CA ARG A 341 19.52 0.16 6.55
C ARG A 341 19.84 1.30 5.60
N ASN A 342 20.89 1.12 4.81
CA ASN A 342 21.19 1.95 3.65
C ASN A 342 20.29 1.51 2.48
N PRO A 343 19.48 2.42 1.87
CA PRO A 343 18.66 2.09 0.70
C PRO A 343 19.45 1.65 -0.54
N TRP A 344 20.78 1.83 -0.56
CA TRP A 344 21.65 1.35 -1.64
C TRP A 344 21.95 -0.15 -1.58
N GLY A 345 21.56 -0.83 -0.50
CA GLY A 345 21.88 -2.25 -0.28
C GLY A 345 23.39 -2.53 -0.17
N SER A 346 24.19 -1.49 0.04
CA SER A 346 25.66 -1.51 0.13
C SER A 346 26.14 -0.26 0.88
N PHE A 347 27.45 -0.15 1.12
CA PHE A 347 28.05 0.94 1.92
C PHE A 347 27.55 0.96 3.37
N GLU A 348 28.02 -0.04 4.10
CA GLU A 348 27.71 -0.23 5.52
C GLU A 348 28.72 0.46 6.43
N TRP A 349 28.30 0.67 7.67
CA TRP A 349 29.17 1.13 8.75
C TRP A 349 30.38 0.21 8.93
N THR A 350 31.56 0.78 9.10
CA THR A 350 32.82 0.02 9.30
C THR A 350 33.41 0.16 10.71
N GLY A 351 32.80 0.98 11.57
CA GLY A 351 33.27 1.22 12.93
C GLY A 351 32.74 0.20 13.95
N SER A 352 32.60 0.65 15.20
CA SER A 352 32.13 -0.16 16.33
C SER A 352 30.81 -0.85 16.03
N TRP A 353 30.75 -2.18 16.20
CA TRP A 353 29.56 -3.01 15.92
C TRP A 353 29.18 -3.17 14.45
N SER A 354 30.04 -2.76 13.51
CA SER A 354 29.93 -3.20 12.12
C SER A 354 29.98 -4.72 12.00
N ASP A 355 29.54 -5.24 10.85
CA ASP A 355 29.43 -6.67 10.58
C ASP A 355 30.72 -7.45 10.80
N LYS A 356 31.86 -6.82 10.54
CA LYS A 356 33.21 -7.40 10.67
C LYS A 356 33.89 -7.02 12.00
N HIS A 357 33.21 -6.31 12.89
CA HIS A 357 33.82 -5.82 14.13
C HIS A 357 33.97 -6.93 15.18
N GLU A 358 35.11 -6.96 15.85
CA GLU A 358 35.43 -7.89 16.95
C GLU A 358 34.50 -7.77 18.18
N ASN A 359 33.63 -6.76 18.24
CA ASN A 359 32.72 -6.57 19.39
C ASN A 359 31.70 -7.71 19.48
N TRP A 360 31.29 -8.27 18.35
CA TRP A 360 30.36 -9.39 18.31
C TRP A 360 30.92 -10.65 18.98
N ASP A 361 32.23 -10.86 18.90
CA ASP A 361 32.89 -12.01 19.52
C ASP A 361 33.31 -11.74 20.97
N LYS A 362 33.61 -10.47 21.31
CA LYS A 362 33.89 -10.03 22.69
C LYS A 362 32.65 -10.06 23.59
N PHE A 363 31.46 -9.81 23.03
CA PHE A 363 30.19 -9.72 23.76
C PHE A 363 29.14 -10.68 23.17
N PRO A 364 29.31 -12.01 23.34
CA PRO A 364 28.44 -13.02 22.75
C PRO A 364 26.98 -12.92 23.24
N GLU A 365 26.72 -12.34 24.40
CA GLU A 365 25.38 -12.06 24.93
C GLU A 365 24.61 -11.07 24.05
N VAL A 366 25.30 -10.08 23.47
CA VAL A 366 24.71 -9.09 22.57
C VAL A 366 24.38 -9.76 21.23
N LYS A 367 25.34 -10.51 20.68
CA LYS A 367 25.17 -11.29 19.45
C LYS A 367 24.01 -12.28 19.56
N LYS A 368 23.88 -12.98 20.69
CA LYS A 368 22.78 -13.94 20.92
C LYS A 368 21.41 -13.28 21.00
N LYS A 369 21.32 -12.08 21.61
CA LYS A 369 20.05 -11.36 21.75
C LYS A 369 19.60 -10.73 20.44
N LEU A 370 20.52 -10.09 19.72
CA LEU A 370 20.19 -9.36 18.48
C LEU A 370 20.14 -10.26 17.24
N LYS A 371 20.90 -11.36 17.24
CA LYS A 371 21.01 -12.30 16.11
C LYS A 371 21.29 -11.56 14.79
N PRO A 372 22.37 -10.75 14.74
CA PRO A 372 22.70 -9.98 13.55
C PRO A 372 22.94 -10.91 12.35
N THR A 373 22.51 -10.45 11.17
CA THR A 373 22.96 -11.00 9.90
C THR A 373 24.30 -10.36 9.57
N PHE A 374 25.24 -11.14 9.02
CA PHE A 374 26.54 -10.64 8.56
C PHE A 374 26.61 -10.80 7.05
N ALA A 375 26.07 -9.82 6.33
CA ALA A 375 25.96 -9.84 4.88
C ALA A 375 26.05 -8.40 4.37
N ASP A 376 26.62 -8.20 3.17
CA ASP A 376 26.60 -6.90 2.50
C ASP A 376 25.22 -6.70 1.88
N ASP A 377 24.26 -6.30 2.72
CA ASP A 377 22.85 -6.10 2.37
C ASP A 377 22.36 -4.67 2.72
N GLY A 378 23.28 -3.82 3.18
CA GLY A 378 23.04 -2.46 3.61
C GLY A 378 22.51 -2.35 5.03
N ILE A 379 22.26 -3.46 5.74
CA ILE A 379 21.76 -3.47 7.12
C ILE A 379 22.93 -3.63 8.08
N PHE A 380 23.08 -2.69 9.01
CA PHE A 380 24.18 -2.72 9.96
C PHE A 380 23.76 -2.21 11.34
N TYR A 381 24.54 -2.58 12.35
CA TYR A 381 24.45 -2.02 13.69
C TYR A 381 25.53 -0.96 13.92
N ILE A 382 25.18 0.07 14.67
CA ILE A 382 26.07 1.14 15.09
C ILE A 382 25.89 1.41 16.59
N ALA A 383 26.97 1.76 17.29
CA ALA A 383 26.87 2.23 18.68
C ALA A 383 26.04 3.51 18.74
N TYR A 384 25.22 3.69 19.78
CA TYR A 384 24.37 4.87 19.89
C TYR A 384 25.17 6.17 19.95
N GLU A 385 26.34 6.15 20.58
CA GLU A 385 27.25 7.28 20.64
C GLU A 385 27.81 7.67 19.26
N ASP A 386 28.06 6.67 18.40
CA ASP A 386 28.49 6.88 17.02
C ASP A 386 27.31 7.35 16.15
N PHE A 387 26.09 6.86 16.42
CA PHE A 387 24.87 7.35 15.77
C PHE A 387 24.66 8.86 16.00
N LEU A 388 24.81 9.34 17.25
CA LEU A 388 24.64 10.75 17.61
C LEU A 388 25.67 11.70 16.95
N GLN A 389 26.80 11.15 16.51
CA GLN A 389 27.86 11.89 15.80
C GLN A 389 27.57 11.99 14.30
N ASN A 390 27.04 10.91 13.71
CA ASN A 390 26.85 10.78 12.27
C ASN A 390 25.49 11.29 11.77
N TYR A 391 24.43 11.17 12.59
CA TYR A 391 23.06 11.47 12.20
C TYR A 391 22.53 12.73 12.89
N ARG A 392 21.85 13.59 12.13
CA ARG A 392 21.30 14.86 12.63
C ARG A 392 19.80 14.95 12.59
N LYS A 393 19.14 14.06 11.87
CA LYS A 393 17.68 14.04 11.79
C LYS A 393 17.15 12.63 12.01
N VAL A 394 16.06 12.54 12.75
CA VAL A 394 15.24 11.33 12.93
C VAL A 394 13.79 11.70 12.64
N ASP A 395 13.11 10.91 11.83
CA ASP A 395 11.68 11.03 11.56
C ASP A 395 10.96 9.79 12.10
N ILE A 396 9.89 10.00 12.87
CA ILE A 396 9.08 8.93 13.46
C ILE A 396 7.64 9.09 13.01
N CYS A 397 7.17 8.19 12.17
CA CYS A 397 5.78 8.11 11.75
C CYS A 397 5.01 7.29 12.79
N LYS A 398 4.21 7.97 13.63
CA LYS A 398 3.45 7.36 14.73
C LYS A 398 2.19 6.63 14.24
N ARG A 399 2.34 5.80 13.22
CA ARG A 399 1.29 4.93 12.73
C ARG A 399 1.24 3.67 13.57
N ASN A 400 0.14 3.45 14.27
CA ASN A 400 -0.11 2.13 14.86
C ASN A 400 -0.51 1.16 13.73
N VAL A 401 0.43 0.31 13.30
CA VAL A 401 0.22 -0.73 12.28
C VAL A 401 -0.91 -1.71 12.63
N ASN A 402 -1.26 -1.82 13.91
CA ASN A 402 -2.32 -2.69 14.44
C ASN A 402 -3.69 -1.99 14.60
N ALA A 403 -3.79 -0.68 14.32
CA ALA A 403 -5.07 0.02 14.43
C ALA A 403 -6.01 -0.36 13.28
N TYR A 404 -7.12 -1.02 13.64
CA TYR A 404 -8.24 -1.38 12.74
C TYR A 404 -9.02 -0.17 12.18
N THR A 405 -8.51 1.05 12.33
CA THR A 405 -9.20 2.32 12.00
C THR A 405 -9.27 2.61 10.50
N ASP A 406 -8.58 1.84 9.67
CA ASP A 406 -8.50 2.05 8.21
C ASP A 406 -9.45 1.11 7.42
N LEU A 407 -10.67 0.87 7.91
CA LEU A 407 -11.71 0.23 7.09
C LEU A 407 -12.29 1.26 6.11
N TYR A 408 -11.70 1.37 4.93
CA TYR A 408 -12.26 2.13 3.81
C TYR A 408 -12.80 1.16 2.77
N LEU A 409 -14.00 1.44 2.26
CA LEU A 409 -14.50 0.74 1.09
C LEU A 409 -13.78 1.29 -0.14
N ASN A 410 -13.10 0.41 -0.87
CA ASN A 410 -12.60 0.69 -2.22
C ASN A 410 -13.80 0.91 -3.15
N VAL A 411 -14.22 2.17 -3.28
CA VAL A 411 -15.16 2.59 -4.32
C VAL A 411 -14.34 3.40 -5.32
N ASP A 412 -13.84 2.73 -6.35
CA ASP A 412 -13.36 3.46 -7.53
C ASP A 412 -14.60 3.97 -8.27
N GLU A 413 -14.90 5.26 -8.13
CA GLU A 413 -16.04 5.89 -8.81
C GLU A 413 -15.93 5.79 -10.34
N LYS A 414 -14.71 5.55 -10.87
CA LYS A 414 -14.46 5.33 -12.30
C LYS A 414 -14.64 3.87 -12.73
N ASP A 415 -14.82 2.91 -11.81
CA ASP A 415 -15.04 1.49 -12.12
C ASP A 415 -16.47 1.19 -12.62
N GLY A 416 -17.33 2.20 -12.76
CA GLY A 416 -18.68 2.05 -13.34
C GLY A 416 -19.64 1.16 -12.53
N CYS A 417 -19.22 0.64 -11.37
CA CYS A 417 -20.07 -0.13 -10.46
C CYS A 417 -19.60 0.04 -9.00
N PRO A 418 -20.50 0.26 -8.02
CA PRO A 418 -20.10 0.39 -6.62
C PRO A 418 -19.38 -0.88 -6.13
N GLY A 419 -18.23 -0.73 -5.49
CA GLY A 419 -17.44 -1.82 -4.89
C GLY A 419 -18.23 -2.83 -4.05
N PRO A 420 -19.25 -2.44 -3.25
CA PRO A 420 -20.13 -3.38 -2.56
C PRO A 420 -20.83 -4.37 -3.48
N THR A 421 -21.26 -3.93 -4.66
CA THR A 421 -22.01 -4.72 -5.63
C THR A 421 -21.11 -5.77 -6.28
N LYS A 422 -19.86 -5.41 -6.59
CA LYS A 422 -18.84 -6.33 -7.14
C LYS A 422 -18.48 -7.42 -6.13
N SER A 423 -18.28 -7.06 -4.86
CA SER A 423 -17.98 -8.01 -3.77
C SER A 423 -19.17 -8.89 -3.40
N CYS A 424 -20.39 -8.36 -3.38
CA CYS A 424 -21.60 -9.17 -3.19
C CYS A 424 -21.83 -10.13 -4.35
N VAL A 425 -21.67 -9.71 -5.61
CA VAL A 425 -21.87 -10.58 -6.77
C VAL A 425 -20.80 -11.68 -6.83
N LEU A 426 -19.54 -11.37 -6.53
CA LEU A 426 -18.46 -12.36 -6.47
C LEU A 426 -18.59 -13.31 -5.26
N GLY A 427 -18.95 -12.77 -4.09
CA GLY A 427 -19.17 -13.55 -2.87
C GLY A 427 -20.38 -14.48 -2.96
N CYS A 428 -21.50 -13.97 -3.47
CA CYS A 428 -22.69 -14.78 -3.75
C CYS A 428 -22.42 -15.78 -4.88
N GLY A 429 -21.69 -15.40 -5.94
CA GLY A 429 -21.31 -16.31 -7.01
C GLY A 429 -20.51 -17.51 -6.51
N LYS A 430 -19.54 -17.30 -5.60
CA LYS A 430 -18.80 -18.39 -4.95
C LYS A 430 -19.67 -19.20 -3.97
N TYR A 431 -20.60 -18.56 -3.27
CA TYR A 431 -21.50 -19.23 -2.32
C TYR A 431 -22.53 -20.13 -3.01
N PHE A 432 -23.08 -19.70 -4.15
CA PHE A 432 -24.10 -20.47 -4.89
C PHE A 432 -23.50 -21.50 -5.85
N ALA A 433 -22.22 -21.39 -6.22
CA ALA A 433 -21.54 -22.33 -7.13
C ALA A 433 -20.68 -23.39 -6.42
N GLY A 434 -20.65 -23.43 -5.08
CA GLY A 434 -19.85 -24.39 -4.30
C GLY A 434 -20.70 -25.47 -3.62
N ASP A 435 -20.53 -26.71 -4.09
CA ASP A 435 -20.85 -28.02 -3.49
C ASP A 435 -21.99 -28.14 -2.45
N GLY A 436 -23.17 -28.50 -2.99
CA GLY A 436 -23.94 -29.68 -2.58
C GLY A 436 -24.40 -29.83 -1.13
N TYR A 437 -25.62 -29.36 -0.82
CA TYR A 437 -26.41 -29.89 0.31
C TYR A 437 -27.89 -30.06 -0.07
N ARG A 438 -28.46 -31.22 0.24
CA ARG A 438 -29.90 -31.53 0.09
C ARG A 438 -30.67 -31.04 1.31
N LEU A 439 -31.69 -30.20 1.10
CA LEU A 439 -32.66 -29.84 2.13
C LEU A 439 -33.80 -30.87 2.18
N GLY A 440 -33.94 -31.56 3.32
CA GLY A 440 -35.09 -32.41 3.64
C GLY A 440 -36.28 -31.57 4.10
N CYS A 441 -37.47 -31.87 3.56
CA CYS A 441 -38.72 -31.23 3.93
C CYS A 441 -39.39 -32.00 5.08
N GLY A 442 -39.71 -31.32 6.18
CA GLY A 442 -40.50 -31.83 7.30
C GLY A 442 -41.55 -30.81 7.74
N ARG A 443 -42.82 -31.25 7.71
CA ARG A 443 -44.09 -30.65 8.21
C ARG A 443 -43.99 -30.03 9.61
N GLU A 444 -44.87 -29.17 10.12
CA GLU A 444 -46.23 -28.68 9.80
C GLU A 444 -46.36 -27.31 10.51
N VAL A 445 -47.09 -26.35 9.93
CA VAL A 445 -47.27 -25.00 10.51
C VAL A 445 -48.69 -24.89 11.07
N HIS A 446 -48.81 -24.60 12.37
CA HIS A 446 -50.07 -24.13 12.95
C HIS A 446 -50.16 -22.60 12.91
N GLU A 447 -51.38 -22.12 12.65
CA GLU A 447 -51.75 -20.71 12.47
C GLU A 447 -51.45 -19.86 13.70
N GLY A 448 -50.77 -18.72 13.50
CA GLY A 448 -50.69 -17.67 14.52
C GLY A 448 -49.40 -16.86 14.63
N ASP A 449 -48.32 -17.19 13.92
CA ASP A 449 -47.03 -16.51 14.11
C ASP A 449 -46.66 -15.52 12.98
N ASP A 450 -46.50 -14.25 13.34
CA ASP A 450 -46.10 -13.12 12.48
C ASP A 450 -44.65 -13.30 11.94
N LEU A 451 -44.57 -13.85 10.72
CA LEU A 451 -43.33 -14.24 10.03
C LEU A 451 -42.42 -13.08 9.59
N ARG A 452 -42.88 -11.82 9.63
CA ARG A 452 -42.08 -10.69 9.10
C ARG A 452 -41.04 -10.14 10.07
N LYS A 453 -41.23 -10.29 11.38
CA LYS A 453 -40.27 -9.78 12.39
C LYS A 453 -39.16 -10.75 12.77
N ARG A 454 -39.31 -12.05 12.47
CA ARG A 454 -38.28 -13.06 12.80
C ARG A 454 -37.26 -13.32 11.68
N TRP A 455 -37.54 -12.99 10.42
CA TRP A 455 -36.58 -13.27 9.33
C TRP A 455 -35.35 -12.35 9.36
N TRP A 456 -35.52 -11.07 9.70
CA TRP A 456 -34.40 -10.15 9.89
C TRP A 456 -33.61 -10.43 11.17
N ALA A 457 -34.30 -10.70 12.29
CA ALA A 457 -33.64 -11.01 13.56
C ALA A 457 -32.93 -12.38 13.55
N ARG A 458 -33.47 -13.40 12.87
CA ARG A 458 -32.80 -14.71 12.73
C ARG A 458 -31.65 -14.69 11.72
N SER A 459 -31.74 -13.93 10.62
CA SER A 459 -30.63 -13.84 9.65
C SER A 459 -29.41 -13.14 10.25
N VAL A 460 -29.63 -12.08 11.03
CA VAL A 460 -28.56 -11.40 11.77
C VAL A 460 -28.03 -12.28 12.91
N SER A 461 -28.89 -13.01 13.62
CA SER A 461 -28.46 -13.95 14.67
C SER A 461 -27.72 -15.18 14.11
N TYR A 462 -28.08 -15.68 12.91
CA TYR A 462 -27.37 -16.74 12.21
C TYR A 462 -26.02 -16.26 11.67
N LEU A 463 -25.93 -15.05 11.10
CA LEU A 463 -24.67 -14.44 10.69
C LEU A 463 -23.72 -14.23 11.88
N ILE A 464 -24.24 -13.80 13.03
CA ILE A 464 -23.46 -13.62 14.26
C ILE A 464 -23.04 -14.96 14.89
N LYS A 465 -23.91 -15.99 14.84
CA LYS A 465 -23.58 -17.34 15.32
C LYS A 465 -22.59 -18.06 14.40
N ASP A 466 -22.71 -17.89 13.08
CA ASP A 466 -21.79 -18.45 12.09
C ASP A 466 -20.41 -17.77 12.14
N PHE A 467 -20.36 -16.45 12.39
CA PHE A 467 -19.11 -15.75 12.71
C PHE A 467 -18.46 -16.24 14.01
N LYS A 468 -19.25 -16.51 15.06
CA LYS A 468 -18.73 -17.05 16.33
C LYS A 468 -18.29 -18.51 16.19
N ALA A 469 -18.99 -19.33 15.40
CA ALA A 469 -18.61 -20.72 15.12
C ALA A 469 -17.37 -20.83 14.23
N LYS A 470 -17.24 -19.98 13.20
CA LYS A 470 -16.03 -19.88 12.38
C LYS A 470 -14.83 -19.31 13.15
N ARG A 471 -15.07 -18.44 14.15
CA ARG A 471 -14.04 -17.99 15.10
C ARG A 471 -13.59 -19.11 16.04
N ALA A 472 -14.50 -19.94 16.53
CA ALA A 472 -14.17 -21.09 17.37
C ALA A 472 -13.39 -22.17 16.58
N ASN A 473 -13.76 -22.44 15.32
CA ASN A 473 -13.02 -23.38 14.47
C ASN A 473 -11.64 -22.84 14.03
N ARG A 474 -11.50 -21.54 13.74
CA ARG A 474 -10.17 -20.94 13.48
C ARG A 474 -9.27 -20.95 14.71
N GLN A 475 -9.82 -20.77 15.92
CA GLN A 475 -9.06 -20.91 17.16
C GLN A 475 -8.70 -22.37 17.48
N ALA A 476 -9.52 -23.35 17.06
CA ALA A 476 -9.20 -24.77 17.18
C ALA A 476 -8.15 -25.26 16.15
N GLU A 477 -8.13 -24.70 14.93
CA GLU A 477 -7.12 -24.97 13.90
C GLU A 477 -5.79 -24.28 14.19
N GLN A 478 -5.81 -23.05 14.74
CA GLN A 478 -4.60 -22.36 15.23
C GLN A 478 -4.01 -23.01 16.51
N GLY A 479 -4.77 -23.85 17.21
CA GLY A 479 -4.28 -24.68 18.31
C GLY A 479 -3.45 -25.91 17.88
N ARG A 480 -3.25 -26.14 16.58
CA ARG A 480 -2.44 -27.25 16.05
C ARG A 480 -1.18 -26.84 15.28
N ALA A 481 -0.92 -25.55 15.10
CA ALA A 481 0.39 -25.07 14.68
C ALA A 481 1.25 -24.87 15.92
N GLN A 482 2.23 -25.75 16.13
CA GLN A 482 3.22 -25.61 17.19
C GLN A 482 3.85 -24.21 17.13
N PRO A 483 4.03 -23.51 18.27
CA PRO A 483 4.79 -22.28 18.28
C PRO A 483 6.25 -22.61 17.95
N VAL A 484 6.73 -22.12 16.80
CA VAL A 484 8.16 -21.98 16.55
C VAL A 484 8.64 -20.93 17.54
N THR A 485 9.10 -21.41 18.68
CA THR A 485 9.77 -20.65 19.71
C THR A 485 11.12 -20.22 19.13
N ARG A 486 11.29 -18.93 18.83
CA ARG A 486 12.63 -18.35 18.71
C ARG A 486 13.21 -18.22 20.12
N VAL A 487 14.02 -19.20 20.50
CA VAL A 487 15.13 -19.03 21.45
C VAL A 487 16.22 -18.25 20.77
#